data_AF-A0A0N4XBP1-F1
#
_entry.id   AF-A0A0N4XBP1-F1
#
_cell.length_a   1.000
_cell.length_b   1.000
_cell.length_c   1.000
_cell.angle_alpha   90.00
_cell.angle_beta   90.00
_cell.angle_gamma   90.00
#
_symmetry.space_group_name_H-M   'P 1'
#
loop_
_entity.id
_entity.type
_entity.pdbx_description
1 polymer ?
#
loop_
_entity_poly.entity_id
_entity_poly.type
_entity_poly.pdbx_seq_one_letter_code
_entity_poly.pdbx_strand_id
1 'polypeptide(L)'
;MGVVAPMSLPENVDRETDRILKDTVASLRKDGIIYRGVIYVLLIVTADGPQLLEYNCHFGDPETEVNAVHKFSSQFFKRLFAH
;
A
#
# COMPACT_ATOMS: atom_id res chain seq x y z
N MET A 1 -5.40 7.14 -15.87
CA MET A 1 -5.79 7.68 -14.55
C MET A 1 -4.71 8.67 -14.13
N GLY A 2 -5.02 9.68 -13.32
CA GLY A 2 -4.04 10.67 -12.86
C GLY A 2 -4.05 10.75 -11.34
N VAL A 3 -2.92 11.15 -10.75
CA VAL A 3 -2.76 11.27 -9.29
C VAL A 3 -2.44 12.71 -8.91
N VAL A 4 -2.93 13.14 -7.74
CA VAL A 4 -2.59 14.43 -7.13
C VAL A 4 -2.00 14.16 -5.75
N ALA A 5 -0.79 14.65 -5.51
CA ALA A 5 -0.14 14.60 -4.20
C ALA A 5 0.82 15.81 -4.02
N PRO A 6 1.15 16.21 -2.77
CA PRO A 6 0.70 15.61 -1.51
C PRO A 6 -0.75 16.00 -1.15
N MET A 7 -1.44 15.13 -0.42
CA MET A 7 -2.78 15.39 0.11
C MET A 7 -2.78 15.26 1.63
N SER A 8 -3.49 16.17 2.31
CA SER A 8 -3.70 16.07 3.75
C SER A 8 -4.77 15.02 4.05
N LEU A 9 -4.43 14.04 4.88
CA LEU A 9 -5.34 12.98 5.31
C LEU A 9 -5.86 13.25 6.73
N PRO A 10 -7.09 12.81 7.06
CA PRO A 10 -7.57 12.78 8.43
C PRO A 10 -6.68 11.91 9.33
N GLU A 11 -6.55 12.30 10.61
CA GLU A 11 -5.58 11.72 11.55
C GLU A 11 -5.79 10.21 11.81
N ASN A 12 -7.02 9.71 11.65
CA ASN A 12 -7.34 8.29 11.84
C ASN A 12 -7.00 7.41 10.63
N VAL A 13 -6.75 7.99 9.45
CA VAL A 13 -6.53 7.22 8.21
C VAL A 13 -5.27 6.36 8.31
N ASP A 14 -4.18 6.87 8.87
CA ASP A 14 -2.91 6.14 8.95
C ASP A 14 -3.03 4.89 9.82
N ARG A 15 -3.69 5.01 10.98
CA ARG A 15 -3.87 3.89 11.92
C ARG A 15 -4.73 2.77 11.32
N GLU A 16 -5.84 3.14 10.69
CA GLU A 16 -6.75 2.17 10.10
C GLU A 16 -6.15 1.52 8.85
N THR A 17 -5.38 2.29 8.06
CA THR A 17 -4.60 1.75 6.92
C THR A 17 -3.57 0.72 7.38
N ASP A 18 -2.83 1.00 8.45
CA ASP A 18 -1.87 0.06 9.03
C ASP A 18 -2.55 -1.22 9.53
N ARG A 19 -3.77 -1.12 10.10
CA ARG A 19 -4.58 -2.30 10.46
C ARG A 19 -4.93 -3.13 9.23
N ILE A 20 -5.48 -2.51 8.18
CA ILE A 20 -5.87 -3.20 6.93
C ILE A 20 -4.67 -3.95 6.33
N LEU A 21 -3.50 -3.31 6.27
CA LEU A 21 -2.29 -3.92 5.73
C LEU A 21 -1.79 -5.09 6.59
N LYS A 22 -1.80 -4.95 7.92
CA LYS A 22 -1.42 -6.04 8.84
C LYS A 22 -2.36 -7.23 8.72
N ASP A 23 -3.67 -6.99 8.63
CA ASP A 23 -4.68 -8.04 8.46
C ASP A 23 -4.52 -8.76 7.11
N THR A 24 -4.21 -8.01 6.05
CA THR A 24 -3.90 -8.57 4.73
C THR A 24 -2.74 -9.56 4.80
N VAL A 25 -1.63 -9.15 5.41
CA VAL A 25 -0.43 -10.02 5.57
C VAL A 25 -0.73 -11.22 6.47
N ALA A 26 -1.52 -11.04 7.53
CA ALA A 26 -1.94 -12.14 8.40
C ALA A 26 -2.80 -13.16 7.66
N SER A 27 -3.73 -12.72 6.80
CA SER A 27 -4.56 -13.62 5.99
C SER A 27 -3.70 -14.43 5.02
N LEU A 28 -2.78 -13.78 4.30
CA LEU A 28 -1.88 -14.50 3.38
C LEU A 28 -1.09 -15.61 4.10
N ARG A 29 -0.60 -15.33 5.31
CA ARG A 29 0.09 -16.33 6.13
C ARG A 29 -0.82 -17.46 6.58
N LYS A 30 -2.04 -17.13 7.02
CA LYS A 30 -3.05 -18.11 7.45
C LYS A 30 -3.39 -19.07 6.32
N ASP A 31 -3.49 -18.55 5.10
CA ASP A 31 -3.84 -19.33 3.91
C ASP A 31 -2.62 -20.03 3.28
N GLY A 32 -1.43 -19.90 3.88
CA GLY A 32 -0.19 -20.50 3.37
C GLY A 32 0.30 -19.88 2.06
N ILE A 33 -0.17 -18.68 1.71
CA ILE A 33 0.17 -18.00 0.47
C ILE A 33 1.49 -17.25 0.67
N ILE A 34 2.54 -17.71 -0.02
CA ILE A 34 3.82 -17.01 -0.09
C ILE A 34 3.72 -15.93 -1.15
N TYR A 35 3.42 -14.69 -0.72
CA TYR A 35 3.41 -13.54 -1.60
C TYR A 35 4.77 -12.82 -1.56
N ARG A 36 5.33 -12.54 -2.74
CA ARG A 36 6.56 -11.77 -2.90
C ARG A 36 6.36 -10.72 -4.00
N GLY A 37 6.38 -9.46 -3.60
CA GLY A 37 6.11 -8.35 -4.51
C GLY A 37 5.60 -7.12 -3.76
N VAL A 38 4.78 -6.32 -4.43
CA VAL A 38 4.16 -5.13 -3.88
C VAL A 38 2.66 -5.31 -3.88
N ILE A 39 2.06 -5.24 -2.69
CA ILE A 39 0.62 -5.11 -2.53
C ILE A 39 0.33 -3.62 -2.40
N TYR A 40 -0.30 -3.04 -3.42
CA TYR A 40 -0.76 -1.67 -3.43
C TYR A 40 -2.27 -1.66 -3.17
N VAL A 41 -2.71 -0.90 -2.16
CA VAL A 41 -4.13 -0.83 -1.77
C VAL A 41 -4.71 0.50 -2.18
N LEU A 42 -5.88 0.47 -2.83
CA LEU A 42 -6.70 1.67 -2.98
C LEU A 42 -7.71 1.70 -1.84
N LEU A 43 -7.73 2.82 -1.13
CA LEU A 43 -8.65 3.08 -0.04
C LEU A 43 -9.59 4.23 -0.44
N ILE A 44 -10.86 4.10 -0.08
CA ILE A 44 -11.81 5.21 -0.06
C ILE A 44 -11.94 5.68 1.38
N VAL A 45 -11.68 6.96 1.64
CA VAL A 45 -11.91 7.56 2.95
C VAL A 45 -13.39 7.92 3.06
N THR A 46 -14.09 7.29 4.00
CA THR A 46 -15.52 7.51 4.28
C THR A 46 -15.71 8.14 5.66
N ALA A 47 -16.95 8.49 6.01
CA ALA A 47 -17.30 8.96 7.36
C ALA A 47 -16.99 7.93 8.45
N ASP A 48 -17.04 6.64 8.13
CA ASP A 48 -16.76 5.54 9.06
C ASP A 48 -15.28 5.13 9.08
N GLY A 49 -14.44 5.83 8.31
CA GLY A 49 -13.00 5.55 8.16
C GLY A 49 -12.63 5.05 6.76
N PRO A 50 -11.33 4.74 6.54
CA PRO A 50 -10.86 4.22 5.26
C PRO A 50 -11.37 2.80 5.02
N GLN A 51 -11.90 2.57 3.82
CA GLN A 51 -12.37 1.26 3.37
C GLN A 51 -11.54 0.81 2.17
N LEU A 52 -11.17 -0.46 2.15
CA LEU A 52 -10.47 -1.08 1.04
C LEU A 52 -11.39 -1.18 -0.18
N LEU A 53 -10.94 -0.62 -1.30
CA LEU A 53 -11.63 -0.72 -2.58
C LEU A 53 -11.07 -1.89 -3.42
N GLU A 54 -9.76 -1.90 -3.62
CA GLU A 54 -9.08 -2.91 -4.44
C GLU A 54 -7.64 -3.15 -4.00
N TYR A 55 -7.15 -4.33 -4.35
CA TYR A 55 -5.74 -4.70 -4.28
C TYR A 55 -5.14 -4.74 -5.68
N ASN A 56 -3.99 -4.11 -5.83
CA ASN A 56 -3.10 -4.28 -6.97
C ASN A 56 -1.85 -5.04 -6.53
N CYS A 57 -1.42 -6.01 -7.35
CA CYS A 57 -0.26 -6.86 -7.08
C CYS A 57 1.03 -6.32 -7.74
N HIS A 58 1.09 -5.01 -7.97
CA HIS A 58 2.20 -4.27 -8.57
C HIS A 58 2.27 -2.86 -7.98
N PHE A 59 3.31 -2.11 -8.34
CA PHE A 59 3.38 -0.68 -8.06
C PHE A 59 2.29 0.08 -8.84
N GLY A 60 1.62 1.06 -8.22
CA GLY A 60 0.67 1.92 -8.93
C GLY A 60 1.35 2.84 -9.93
N ASP A 61 0.70 3.10 -11.06
CA ASP A 61 1.12 4.04 -12.11
C ASP A 61 -0.09 4.94 -12.46
N PRO A 62 0.00 6.28 -12.29
CA PRO A 62 1.20 7.08 -12.00
C PRO A 62 1.46 7.33 -10.50
N GLU A 63 0.87 6.55 -9.59
CA GLU A 63 0.90 6.84 -8.15
C GLU A 63 2.29 6.70 -7.52
N THR A 64 3.12 5.79 -8.03
CA THR A 64 4.46 5.54 -7.48
C THR A 64 5.40 6.71 -7.75
N GLU A 65 5.32 7.29 -8.94
CA GLU A 65 6.09 8.43 -9.42
C GLU A 65 5.93 9.62 -8.49
N VAL A 66 4.69 9.94 -8.14
CA VAL A 66 4.36 11.14 -7.36
C VAL A 66 4.60 10.92 -5.86
N ASN A 67 4.35 9.72 -5.33
CA ASN A 67 4.39 9.49 -3.88
C ASN A 67 5.73 8.96 -3.35
N ALA A 68 6.45 8.17 -4.14
CA ALA A 68 7.38 7.19 -3.57
C ALA A 68 8.76 7.11 -4.22
N VAL A 69 8.93 7.53 -5.49
CA VAL A 69 10.23 7.43 -6.19
C VAL A 69 11.38 8.06 -5.40
N HIS A 70 11.15 9.20 -4.74
CA HIS A 70 12.17 9.87 -3.92
C HIS A 70 12.30 9.33 -2.48
N LYS A 71 11.38 8.48 -2.03
CA LYS A 71 11.33 7.95 -0.66
C LYS A 71 11.87 6.53 -0.54
N PHE A 72 12.01 5.81 -1.65
CA PHE A 72 12.54 4.45 -1.62
C PHE A 72 14.06 4.44 -1.35
N SER A 73 14.46 3.68 -0.33
CA SER A 73 15.87 3.43 -0.07
C SER A 73 16.43 2.36 -1.01
N SER A 74 17.73 2.39 -1.26
CA SER A 74 18.42 1.31 -1.99
C SER A 74 18.22 -0.06 -1.32
N GLN A 75 18.08 -0.09 0.01
CA GLN A 75 17.84 -1.31 0.77
C GLN A 75 16.46 -1.92 0.50
N PHE A 76 15.44 -1.10 0.22
CA PHE A 76 14.12 -1.58 -0.17
C PHE A 76 14.18 -2.37 -1.48
N PHE A 77 14.80 -1.80 -2.52
CA PHE A 77 14.96 -2.48 -3.80
C PHE A 77 15.81 -3.74 -3.70
N LYS A 78 16.89 -3.72 -2.90
CA LYS A 78 17.66 -4.93 -2.61
C LYS A 78 16.78 -6.04 -2.05
N ARG A 79 15.92 -5.76 -1.06
CA ARG A 79 15.02 -6.77 -0.48
C ARG A 79 13.96 -7.26 -1.47
N LEU A 80 13.43 -6.36 -2.30
CA LEU A 80 12.40 -6.72 -3.27
C LEU A 80 12.96 -7.67 -4.34
N PHE A 81 14.13 -7.34 -4.89
CA PHE A 81 14.73 -8.05 -6.02
C PHE A 81 15.80 -9.11 -5.66
N ALA A 82 16.24 -9.23 -4.41
CA ALA A 82 17.25 -10.22 -4.03
C ALA A 82 16.69 -11.64 -4.02
N HIS A 83 16.96 -12.44 -5.05
CA HIS A 83 16.53 -13.84 -5.17
C HIS A 83 16.58 -14.63 -3.86
#